data_AF-A0A9E1F2Q9-F1
#
_entry.id   AF-A0A9E1F2Q9-F1
#
_cell.length_a   1.000
_cell.length_b   1.000
_cell.length_c   1.000
_cell.angle_alpha   90.00
_cell.angle_beta   90.00
_cell.angle_gamma   90.00
#
_symmetry.space_group_name_H-M   'P 1'
#
loop_
_entity.id
_entity.type
_entity.pdbx_description
1 polymer ?
#
loop_
_entity_poly.entity_id
_entity_poly.type
_entity_poly.pdbx_seq_one_letter_code
_entity_poly.pdbx_strand_id
1 'polypeptide(L)'
;MKKKLIFILIMIILILQYFCFFTKTFAVNQTISQDIENLDSNTYPQIKEMIQNLKNEHPNWNFKILYTDLDWNEVIENEYVGHGSSPRNLVPTSNSYAGEWICPICGNATYDSGKWHCASQSALKYMMDPRNSLNSSDVFQFLELTYTDYKIETIQAMLKKYDFWNNESYINAIIEASKKYNVNVYYVIARILQEQGNGTSPLVKGEGYNDQYVGVYNVFNIGASGSGKDNVILNGLARAEQEGWTSIELSIDGGVEFISKGYINRGQNTMYLQKFDVDSSEAGLYWHQYQQNIMAPQNEGTKLRVAFEECESIDMDYTFIIPVYKNMPNIACKRPNTDNNETPEIDSNLVKCNANPSLRLRDNPNGTYIGEKIYLNEVVTVIEKATEKVAGTYWDFVRKSNGVEGYAARSTSDDEPVYKLYLVPVKEDNGKDTPDNPTPDVPENPDDENKEIVENEKIRTNNTTNEITSIPNSTIADLKELLGAEIVVKNSNGEVVSNESNLATGYVVNDKYTISVLGDVSGDGVVDARDSLRILKYAVGTYELNNEYAKSADLNKDGIIDARDSLRILKYAVDTYKIEL
;
A
#
# COMPACT_ATOMS: atom_id res chain seq x y z
N MET A 1 -27.51 3.29 49.61
CA MET A 1 -26.65 4.30 48.93
C MET A 1 -25.16 4.12 49.22
N LYS A 2 -24.69 4.16 50.47
CA LYS A 2 -23.25 4.06 50.81
C LYS A 2 -22.52 2.83 50.21
N LYS A 3 -23.13 1.64 50.20
CA LYS A 3 -22.52 0.43 49.60
C LYS A 3 -22.40 0.46 48.06
N LYS A 4 -23.32 1.12 47.35
CA LYS A 4 -23.24 1.29 45.88
C LYS A 4 -22.16 2.31 45.49
N LEU A 5 -21.98 3.36 46.29
CA LEU A 5 -20.96 4.39 46.05
C LEU A 5 -19.54 3.84 46.23
N ILE A 6 -19.33 2.98 47.24
CA ILE A 6 -18.04 2.30 47.48
C ILE A 6 -17.69 1.35 46.33
N PHE A 7 -18.68 0.65 45.78
CA PHE A 7 -18.47 -0.27 44.66
C PHE A 7 -18.09 0.46 43.37
N ILE A 8 -18.71 1.61 43.08
CA ILE A 8 -18.36 2.46 41.93
C ILE A 8 -16.94 3.02 42.09
N LEU A 9 -16.57 3.46 43.29
CA LEU A 9 -15.24 4.02 43.55
C LEU A 9 -14.13 2.97 43.38
N ILE A 10 -14.36 1.73 43.84
CA ILE A 10 -13.42 0.61 43.63
C ILE A 10 -13.30 0.27 42.15
N MET A 11 -14.39 0.32 41.39
CA MET A 11 -14.37 0.08 39.94
C MET A 11 -13.58 1.16 39.20
N ILE A 12 -13.71 2.43 39.58
CA ILE A 12 -12.95 3.55 39.00
C ILE A 12 -11.46 3.41 39.33
N ILE A 13 -11.10 3.00 40.56
CA ILE A 13 -9.70 2.76 40.96
C ILE A 13 -9.11 1.57 40.20
N LEU A 14 -9.86 0.50 40.00
CA LEU A 14 -9.42 -0.65 39.20
C LEU A 14 -9.29 -0.30 37.70
N ILE A 15 -10.16 0.55 37.16
CA ILE A 15 -10.05 1.09 35.79
C ILE A 15 -8.83 2.00 35.66
N LEU A 16 -8.58 2.89 36.63
CA LEU A 16 -7.39 3.74 36.67
C LEU A 16 -6.09 2.92 36.81
N GLN A 17 -6.09 1.88 37.64
CA GLN A 17 -4.97 0.95 37.76
C GLN A 17 -4.75 0.17 36.45
N TYR A 18 -5.82 -0.26 35.78
CA TYR A 18 -5.75 -0.90 34.45
C TYR A 18 -5.14 0.04 33.39
N PHE A 19 -5.47 1.33 33.41
CA PHE A 19 -4.84 2.34 32.54
C PHE A 19 -3.37 2.59 32.86
N CYS A 20 -2.94 2.49 34.13
CA CYS A 20 -1.54 2.65 34.52
C CYS A 20 -0.63 1.47 34.14
N PHE A 21 -1.16 0.27 33.90
CA PHE A 21 -0.35 -0.92 33.57
C PHE A 21 -0.01 -1.07 32.08
N PHE A 22 -0.56 -0.24 31.19
CA PHE A 22 -0.31 -0.33 29.74
C PHE A 22 0.72 0.68 29.19
N THR A 23 1.26 1.58 30.00
CA THR A 23 2.34 2.47 29.52
C THR A 23 3.70 1.81 29.77
N LYS A 24 4.09 0.87 28.92
CA LYS A 24 5.53 0.72 28.64
C LYS A 24 5.95 1.99 27.89
N THR A 25 6.45 2.98 28.62
CA THR A 25 7.09 4.13 28.00
C THR A 25 8.43 3.67 27.45
N PHE A 26 8.48 3.38 26.15
CA PHE A 26 9.75 3.31 25.45
C PHE A 26 10.33 4.73 25.41
N ALA A 27 11.52 4.91 25.97
CA ALA A 27 12.26 6.14 25.77
C ALA A 27 12.78 6.13 24.33
N VAL A 28 11.97 6.62 23.39
CA VAL A 28 12.37 6.83 22.01
C VAL A 28 13.00 8.23 21.93
N ASN A 29 14.19 8.35 21.36
CA ASN A 29 14.94 9.61 21.33
C ASN A 29 14.95 10.19 19.92
N GLN A 30 13.76 10.56 19.44
CA GLN A 30 13.59 11.00 18.07
C GLN A 30 14.31 12.32 17.82
N THR A 31 14.97 12.38 16.67
CA THR A 31 15.71 13.57 16.23
C THR A 31 15.34 13.95 14.82
N ILE A 32 15.45 15.24 14.51
CA ILE A 32 15.24 15.77 13.16
C ILE A 32 16.58 16.31 12.65
N SER A 33 16.95 15.92 11.43
CA SER A 33 18.14 16.42 10.74
C SER A 33 17.80 16.99 9.38
N GLN A 34 18.46 18.08 8.98
CA GLN A 34 18.45 18.59 7.61
C GLN A 34 19.61 18.07 6.76
N ASP A 35 20.54 17.34 7.39
CA ASP A 35 21.73 16.79 6.74
C ASP A 35 21.41 15.48 6.04
N ILE A 36 20.93 15.60 4.80
CA ILE A 36 20.63 14.48 3.91
C ILE A 36 21.93 13.81 3.43
N GLU A 37 23.04 14.56 3.35
CA GLU A 37 24.28 14.06 2.76
C GLU A 37 24.96 13.01 3.63
N ASN A 38 24.84 13.14 4.95
CA ASN A 38 25.38 12.18 5.91
C ASN A 38 24.36 11.12 6.36
N LEU A 39 23.22 10.96 5.67
CA LEU A 39 22.28 9.88 5.92
C LEU A 39 22.96 8.53 5.62
N ASP A 40 22.99 7.62 6.59
CA ASP A 40 23.60 6.29 6.44
C ASP A 40 22.75 5.39 5.53
N SER A 41 23.16 5.25 4.28
CA SER A 41 22.49 4.40 3.28
C SER A 41 22.49 2.90 3.62
N ASN A 42 23.34 2.43 4.54
CA ASN A 42 23.27 1.03 4.99
C ASN A 42 22.07 0.81 5.93
N THR A 43 21.79 1.79 6.79
CA THR A 43 20.65 1.73 7.71
C THR A 43 19.36 2.17 7.02
N TYR A 44 19.42 3.16 6.13
CA TYR A 44 18.28 3.76 5.44
C TYR A 44 18.44 3.70 3.91
N PRO A 45 18.37 2.50 3.32
CA PRO A 45 18.65 2.29 1.90
C PRO A 45 17.71 3.08 0.99
N GLN A 46 18.21 3.54 -0.16
CA GLN A 46 17.51 4.30 -1.21
C GLN A 46 16.99 5.71 -0.84
N ILE A 47 16.74 6.03 0.44
CA ILE A 47 16.15 7.32 0.86
C ILE A 47 16.96 8.52 0.35
N LYS A 48 18.28 8.50 0.54
CA LYS A 48 19.17 9.59 0.15
C LYS A 48 19.08 9.89 -1.36
N GLU A 49 19.19 8.85 -2.19
CA GLU A 49 19.15 8.97 -3.65
C GLU A 49 17.80 9.50 -4.14
N MET A 50 16.70 9.03 -3.56
CA MET A 50 15.35 9.48 -3.94
C MET A 50 15.11 10.94 -3.55
N ILE A 51 15.57 11.38 -2.38
CA ILE A 51 15.53 12.80 -1.99
C ILE A 51 16.39 13.66 -2.93
N GLN A 52 17.57 13.18 -3.32
CA GLN A 52 18.44 13.91 -4.26
C GLN A 52 17.79 14.05 -5.65
N ASN A 53 17.07 13.03 -6.13
CA ASN A 53 16.30 13.12 -7.37
C ASN A 53 15.21 14.19 -7.28
N LEU A 54 14.44 14.21 -6.19
CA LEU A 54 13.43 15.24 -5.96
C LEU A 54 14.02 16.65 -5.88
N LYS A 55 15.18 16.83 -5.24
CA LYS A 55 15.88 18.12 -5.22
C LYS A 55 16.37 18.56 -6.59
N ASN A 56 16.73 17.62 -7.47
CA ASN A 56 17.12 17.95 -8.85
C ASN A 56 15.92 18.39 -9.68
N GLU A 57 14.76 17.75 -9.50
CA GLU A 57 13.50 18.13 -10.15
C GLU A 57 12.94 19.44 -9.60
N HIS A 58 13.03 19.63 -8.28
CA HIS A 58 12.45 20.76 -7.54
C HIS A 58 13.50 21.41 -6.60
N PRO A 59 14.38 22.28 -7.12
CA PRO A 59 15.53 22.81 -6.37
C PRO A 59 15.19 23.63 -5.11
N ASN A 60 13.97 24.15 -5.00
CA ASN A 60 13.52 24.92 -3.84
C ASN A 60 12.93 24.05 -2.72
N TRP A 61 12.73 22.75 -2.97
CA TRP A 61 12.18 21.84 -1.98
C TRP A 61 13.24 21.45 -0.95
N ASN A 62 12.84 21.54 0.32
CA ASN A 62 13.68 21.25 1.47
C ASN A 62 13.24 19.94 2.11
N PHE A 63 14.18 19.23 2.73
CA PHE A 63 13.93 17.93 3.32
C PHE A 63 14.54 17.87 4.72
N LYS A 64 13.78 17.28 5.64
CA LYS A 64 14.16 16.93 7.00
C LYS A 64 13.99 15.42 7.16
N ILE A 65 14.96 14.76 7.78
CA ILE A 65 14.83 13.36 8.19
C ILE A 65 14.35 13.33 9.63
N LEU A 66 13.22 12.68 9.87
CA LEU A 66 12.78 12.30 11.20
C LEU A 66 13.31 10.90 11.51
N TYR A 67 14.34 10.83 12.35
CA TYR A 67 14.83 9.56 12.89
C TYR A 67 13.86 9.08 13.94
N THR A 68 12.97 8.15 13.55
CA THR A 68 11.95 7.63 14.46
C THR A 68 12.55 6.79 15.58
N ASP A 69 13.76 6.26 15.36
CA ASP A 69 14.44 5.29 16.23
C ASP A 69 13.71 3.96 16.44
N LEU A 70 12.57 3.76 15.78
CA LEU A 70 11.73 2.58 15.87
C LEU A 70 12.21 1.49 14.92
N ASP A 71 12.01 0.23 15.32
CA ASP A 71 12.23 -0.93 14.45
C ASP A 71 11.07 -1.06 13.45
N TRP A 72 11.39 -1.24 12.17
CA TRP A 72 10.41 -1.35 11.10
C TRP A 72 9.40 -2.48 11.33
N ASN A 73 9.84 -3.65 11.77
CA ASN A 73 8.95 -4.79 11.96
C ASN A 73 8.03 -4.56 13.15
N GLU A 74 8.55 -4.01 14.25
CA GLU A 74 7.74 -3.64 15.41
C GLU A 74 6.66 -2.59 15.06
N VAL A 75 7.00 -1.58 14.27
CA VAL A 75 6.04 -0.56 13.82
C VAL A 75 4.92 -1.20 13.00
N ILE A 76 5.26 -2.06 12.03
CA ILE A 76 4.26 -2.74 11.20
C ILE A 76 3.38 -3.67 12.04
N GLU A 77 3.94 -4.40 13.00
CA GLU A 77 3.17 -5.26 13.91
C GLU A 77 2.18 -4.45 14.76
N ASN A 78 2.60 -3.31 15.31
CA ASN A 78 1.74 -2.45 16.12
C ASN A 78 0.67 -1.73 15.30
N GLU A 79 0.94 -1.41 14.04
CA GLU A 79 -0.06 -0.87 13.12
C GLU A 79 -1.03 -1.95 12.63
N TYR A 80 -0.59 -3.20 12.50
CA TYR A 80 -1.45 -4.29 12.04
C TYR A 80 -2.48 -4.74 13.09
N VAL A 81 -2.43 -4.25 14.32
CA VAL A 81 -3.41 -4.61 15.36
C VAL A 81 -4.82 -4.05 15.09
N GLY A 82 -5.83 -4.69 15.69
CA GLY A 82 -7.22 -4.26 15.60
C GLY A 82 -7.90 -4.78 14.35
N HIS A 83 -8.66 -5.85 14.54
CA HIS A 83 -9.34 -6.63 13.50
C HIS A 83 -10.79 -6.92 13.91
N GLY A 84 -11.54 -7.56 13.02
CA GLY A 84 -12.92 -7.98 13.29
C GLY A 84 -13.83 -6.76 13.46
N SER A 85 -14.56 -6.65 14.57
CA SER A 85 -15.56 -5.58 14.74
C SER A 85 -14.98 -4.16 14.88
N SER A 86 -13.67 -4.01 15.04
CA SER A 86 -13.02 -2.70 15.22
C SER A 86 -11.68 -2.64 14.48
N PRO A 87 -11.69 -2.68 13.13
CA PRO A 87 -10.48 -2.59 12.35
C PRO A 87 -9.81 -1.22 12.55
N ARG A 88 -8.49 -1.17 12.72
CA ARG A 88 -7.79 0.12 12.86
C ARG A 88 -7.31 0.70 11.53
N ASN A 89 -7.01 -0.18 10.59
CA ASN A 89 -6.51 0.18 9.28
C ASN A 89 -7.45 -0.37 8.21
N LEU A 90 -7.86 0.53 7.30
CA LEU A 90 -8.88 0.28 6.28
C LEU A 90 -8.35 0.63 4.88
N VAL A 91 -8.78 -0.16 3.90
CA VAL A 91 -8.59 0.06 2.45
C VAL A 91 -9.96 0.16 1.76
N PRO A 92 -10.10 0.96 0.68
CA PRO A 92 -11.38 1.09 -0.02
C PRO A 92 -11.82 -0.25 -0.63
N THR A 93 -13.12 -0.53 -0.63
CA THR A 93 -13.70 -1.62 -1.44
C THR A 93 -13.64 -1.23 -2.92
N SER A 94 -12.56 -1.61 -3.60
CA SER A 94 -12.28 -1.34 -5.01
C SER A 94 -11.34 -2.41 -5.57
N ASN A 95 -11.41 -2.68 -6.87
CA ASN A 95 -10.51 -3.61 -7.56
C ASN A 95 -9.04 -3.19 -7.40
N SER A 96 -8.75 -1.88 -7.29
CA SER A 96 -7.38 -1.37 -7.10
C SER A 96 -6.79 -1.67 -5.71
N TYR A 97 -7.60 -2.15 -4.78
CA TYR A 97 -7.25 -2.48 -3.39
C TYR A 97 -7.87 -3.82 -2.96
N ALA A 98 -7.97 -4.76 -3.91
CA ALA A 98 -8.43 -6.12 -3.70
C ALA A 98 -7.25 -7.08 -3.39
N GLY A 99 -7.51 -8.38 -3.32
CA GLY A 99 -6.44 -9.38 -3.12
C GLY A 99 -5.61 -9.15 -1.86
N GLU A 100 -4.31 -9.01 -2.03
CA GLU A 100 -3.33 -8.86 -0.96
C GLU A 100 -3.46 -7.57 -0.16
N TRP A 101 -4.29 -6.62 -0.60
CA TRP A 101 -4.63 -5.44 0.18
C TRP A 101 -5.55 -5.75 1.37
N ILE A 102 -6.30 -6.84 1.30
CA ILE A 102 -7.32 -7.21 2.27
C ILE A 102 -6.71 -8.07 3.38
N CYS A 103 -7.02 -7.73 4.63
CA CYS A 103 -6.59 -8.45 5.80
C CYS A 103 -7.07 -9.91 5.76
N PRO A 104 -6.16 -10.92 5.77
CA PRO A 104 -6.56 -12.32 5.74
C PRO A 104 -7.32 -12.76 7.00
N ILE A 105 -7.14 -12.06 8.13
CA ILE A 105 -7.84 -12.34 9.40
C ILE A 105 -9.32 -11.92 9.30
N CYS A 106 -9.59 -10.79 8.66
CA CYS A 106 -10.95 -10.26 8.53
C CYS A 106 -11.67 -10.77 7.28
N GLY A 107 -10.92 -11.24 6.28
CA GLY A 107 -11.44 -11.65 4.98
C GLY A 107 -12.30 -10.56 4.33
N ASN A 108 -13.39 -10.97 3.71
CA ASN A 108 -14.30 -10.09 2.97
C ASN A 108 -15.27 -9.29 3.85
N ALA A 109 -15.04 -9.21 5.16
CA ALA A 109 -15.82 -8.32 6.03
C ALA A 109 -15.69 -6.86 5.55
N THR A 110 -16.82 -6.15 5.50
CA THR A 110 -16.87 -4.75 5.07
C THR A 110 -17.34 -3.82 6.19
N TYR A 111 -16.88 -2.57 6.11
CA TYR A 111 -17.14 -1.51 7.09
C TYR A 111 -17.71 -0.26 6.41
N ASP A 112 -18.26 0.66 7.21
CA ASP A 112 -19.00 1.86 6.80
C ASP A 112 -19.95 1.67 5.61
N SER A 113 -20.94 0.79 5.79
CA SER A 113 -21.96 0.47 4.77
C SER A 113 -21.38 -0.14 3.48
N GLY A 114 -20.33 -0.95 3.59
CA GLY A 114 -19.78 -1.72 2.46
C GLY A 114 -18.66 -1.02 1.70
N LYS A 115 -18.09 0.07 2.24
CA LYS A 115 -17.12 0.92 1.53
C LYS A 115 -15.67 0.58 1.80
N TRP A 116 -15.40 -0.19 2.84
CA TRP A 116 -14.04 -0.46 3.30
C TRP A 116 -13.82 -1.93 3.66
N HIS A 117 -12.61 -2.42 3.44
CA HIS A 117 -12.08 -3.66 4.02
C HIS A 117 -10.99 -3.34 5.04
N CYS A 118 -10.75 -4.27 5.97
CA CYS A 118 -9.59 -4.17 6.86
C CYS A 118 -8.31 -4.39 6.04
N ALA A 119 -7.29 -3.55 6.26
CA ALA A 119 -6.04 -3.58 5.52
C ALA A 119 -5.13 -4.74 5.94
N SER A 120 -4.44 -5.34 4.98
CA SER A 120 -3.41 -6.36 5.24
C SER A 120 -2.11 -5.76 5.78
N GLN A 121 -1.24 -6.61 6.29
CA GLN A 121 0.11 -6.22 6.69
C GLN A 121 0.94 -5.78 5.47
N SER A 122 0.76 -6.41 4.30
CA SER A 122 1.43 -6.01 3.05
C SER A 122 1.01 -4.61 2.60
N ALA A 123 -0.29 -4.28 2.73
CA ALA A 123 -0.79 -2.93 2.48
C ALA A 123 -0.17 -1.90 3.41
N LEU A 124 -0.02 -2.22 4.69
CA LEU A 124 0.67 -1.36 5.66
C LEU A 124 2.15 -1.18 5.31
N LYS A 125 2.88 -2.27 5.03
CA LYS A 125 4.29 -2.22 4.61
C LYS A 125 4.48 -1.30 3.40
N TYR A 126 3.64 -1.42 2.38
CA TYR A 126 3.70 -0.57 1.19
C TYR A 126 3.40 0.91 1.51
N MET A 127 2.33 1.20 2.25
CA MET A 127 1.89 2.57 2.52
C MET A 127 2.76 3.29 3.55
N MET A 128 3.38 2.56 4.47
CA MET A 128 4.25 3.15 5.49
C MET A 128 5.69 3.34 5.01
N ASP A 129 6.12 2.65 3.96
CA ASP A 129 7.48 2.76 3.45
C ASP A 129 7.65 4.12 2.74
N PRO A 130 8.41 5.06 3.31
CA PRO A 130 8.52 6.42 2.76
C PRO A 130 9.05 6.41 1.33
N ARG A 131 9.84 5.41 0.93
CA ARG A 131 10.41 5.29 -0.43
C ARG A 131 9.33 5.20 -1.49
N ASN A 132 8.21 4.53 -1.19
CA ASN A 132 7.09 4.42 -2.13
C ASN A 132 6.40 5.76 -2.39
N SER A 133 6.69 6.79 -1.60
CA SER A 133 6.12 8.13 -1.72
C SER A 133 7.17 9.24 -1.88
N LEU A 134 8.45 8.91 -1.95
CA LEU A 134 9.53 9.84 -2.32
C LEU A 134 9.57 10.05 -3.83
N ASN A 135 8.47 10.56 -4.36
CA ASN A 135 8.29 10.94 -5.76
C ASN A 135 7.43 12.20 -5.84
N SER A 136 7.49 12.94 -6.96
CA SER A 136 6.85 14.26 -7.10
C SER A 136 5.31 14.21 -7.02
N SER A 137 4.70 13.03 -7.18
CA SER A 137 3.25 12.86 -7.04
C SER A 137 2.81 12.75 -5.58
N ASP A 138 3.57 12.02 -4.75
CA ASP A 138 3.12 11.53 -3.45
C ASP A 138 3.83 12.18 -2.25
N VAL A 139 4.93 12.90 -2.48
CA VAL A 139 5.78 13.47 -1.41
C VAL A 139 5.05 14.46 -0.51
N PHE A 140 3.97 15.08 -1.00
CA PHE A 140 3.19 16.07 -0.24
C PHE A 140 2.51 15.52 1.01
N GLN A 141 2.36 14.20 1.16
CA GLN A 141 1.94 13.61 2.43
C GLN A 141 2.94 13.87 3.58
N PHE A 142 4.19 14.18 3.25
CA PHE A 142 5.27 14.51 4.16
C PHE A 142 5.45 16.01 4.38
N LEU A 143 4.60 16.86 3.80
CA LEU A 143 4.71 18.31 3.97
C LEU A 143 4.68 18.68 5.47
N GLU A 144 5.64 19.50 5.90
CA GLU A 144 5.69 20.06 7.24
C GLU A 144 4.48 20.96 7.48
N LEU A 145 3.66 20.59 8.47
CA LEU A 145 2.41 21.27 8.78
C LEU A 145 2.56 22.37 9.84
N THR A 146 3.70 22.45 10.53
CA THR A 146 4.01 23.55 11.46
C THR A 146 4.31 24.83 10.70
N TYR A 147 4.16 25.95 11.40
CA TYR A 147 4.40 27.26 10.80
C TYR A 147 5.82 27.38 10.27
N THR A 148 5.94 27.83 9.01
CA THR A 148 7.18 28.26 8.36
C THR A 148 6.98 29.67 7.81
N ASP A 149 8.07 30.35 7.49
CA ASP A 149 7.99 31.62 6.78
C ASP A 149 7.20 31.45 5.46
N TYR A 150 6.49 32.52 5.06
CA TYR A 150 5.64 32.53 3.87
C TYR A 150 5.96 33.75 2.99
N LYS A 151 5.61 33.65 1.71
CA LYS A 151 5.68 34.72 0.72
C LYS A 151 4.26 35.13 0.37
N ILE A 152 3.98 36.43 0.44
CA ILE A 152 2.64 36.95 0.17
C ILE A 152 2.24 36.72 -1.29
N GLU A 153 3.20 36.73 -2.20
CA GLU A 153 3.01 36.45 -3.62
C GLU A 153 2.52 35.02 -3.85
N THR A 154 3.03 34.06 -3.07
CA THR A 154 2.56 32.66 -3.11
C THR A 154 1.11 32.55 -2.65
N ILE A 155 0.74 33.24 -1.56
CA ILE A 155 -0.67 33.28 -1.09
C ILE A 155 -1.58 33.89 -2.16
N GLN A 156 -1.15 34.99 -2.77
CA GLN A 156 -1.91 35.65 -3.84
C GLN A 156 -2.06 34.74 -5.07
N ALA A 157 -1.01 34.01 -5.44
CA ALA A 157 -1.07 33.03 -6.52
C ALA A 157 -2.05 31.89 -6.20
N MET A 158 -2.01 31.35 -4.97
CA MET A 158 -2.95 30.34 -4.45
C MET A 158 -4.40 30.77 -4.51
N LEU A 159 -4.67 32.04 -4.26
CA LEU A 159 -6.04 32.57 -4.16
C LEU A 159 -6.51 33.25 -5.45
N LYS A 160 -5.66 33.35 -6.48
CA LYS A 160 -5.93 34.10 -7.72
C LYS A 160 -7.22 33.67 -8.44
N LYS A 161 -7.59 32.39 -8.35
CA LYS A 161 -8.80 31.82 -8.97
C LYS A 161 -10.00 31.74 -8.02
N TYR A 162 -9.83 32.18 -6.77
CA TYR A 162 -10.76 31.99 -5.67
C TYR A 162 -11.19 33.33 -5.09
N ASP A 163 -11.99 34.09 -5.86
CA ASP A 163 -12.41 35.46 -5.53
C ASP A 163 -12.98 35.61 -4.11
N PHE A 164 -13.69 34.60 -3.58
CA PHE A 164 -14.23 34.65 -2.23
C PHE A 164 -13.14 34.67 -1.16
N TRP A 165 -12.07 33.91 -1.37
CA TRP A 165 -10.95 33.75 -0.44
C TRP A 165 -9.84 34.78 -0.67
N ASN A 166 -9.75 35.34 -1.87
CA ASN A 166 -8.84 36.43 -2.22
C ASN A 166 -9.31 37.77 -1.61
N ASN A 167 -9.43 37.77 -0.29
CA ASN A 167 -9.90 38.87 0.53
C ASN A 167 -8.84 39.16 1.60
N GLU A 168 -8.45 40.42 1.71
CA GLU A 168 -7.38 40.83 2.64
C GLU A 168 -7.67 40.47 4.10
N SER A 169 -8.94 40.59 4.54
CA SER A 169 -9.34 40.21 5.91
C SER A 169 -9.14 38.72 6.16
N TYR A 170 -9.55 37.88 5.21
CA TYR A 170 -9.46 36.42 5.34
C TYR A 170 -8.03 35.93 5.25
N ILE A 171 -7.23 36.50 4.34
CA ILE A 171 -5.79 36.22 4.23
C ILE A 171 -5.09 36.57 5.54
N ASN A 172 -5.37 37.74 6.11
CA ASN A 172 -4.78 38.15 7.38
C ASN A 172 -5.24 37.24 8.53
N ALA A 173 -6.52 36.84 8.58
CA ALA A 173 -7.01 35.90 9.58
C ALA A 173 -6.30 34.54 9.48
N ILE A 174 -6.09 34.03 8.26
CA ILE A 174 -5.34 32.79 8.04
C ILE A 174 -3.91 32.92 8.54
N ILE A 175 -3.21 33.99 8.18
CA ILE A 175 -1.82 34.23 8.58
C ILE A 175 -1.70 34.33 10.10
N GLU A 176 -2.56 35.11 10.74
CA GLU A 176 -2.50 35.33 12.19
C GLU A 176 -2.87 34.06 12.97
N ALA A 177 -3.89 33.32 12.54
CA ALA A 177 -4.23 32.02 13.13
C ALA A 177 -3.08 31.01 12.94
N SER A 178 -2.48 30.96 11.75
CA SER A 178 -1.34 30.09 11.43
C SER A 178 -0.14 30.38 12.33
N LYS A 179 0.23 31.65 12.53
CA LYS A 179 1.29 32.04 13.48
C LYS A 179 0.93 31.67 14.92
N LYS A 180 -0.27 32.04 15.35
CA LYS A 180 -0.76 31.86 16.72
C LYS A 180 -0.78 30.39 17.14
N TYR A 181 -1.16 29.50 16.22
CA TYR A 181 -1.32 28.07 16.49
C TYR A 181 -0.23 27.20 15.86
N ASN A 182 0.87 27.79 15.36
CA ASN A 182 1.99 27.07 14.77
C ASN A 182 1.58 26.11 13.63
N VAL A 183 0.81 26.61 12.66
CA VAL A 183 0.36 25.86 11.48
C VAL A 183 0.88 26.51 10.20
N ASN A 184 1.24 25.72 9.20
CA ASN A 184 1.73 26.18 7.91
C ASN A 184 0.64 26.96 7.15
N VAL A 185 0.95 28.18 6.74
CA VAL A 185 -0.01 29.09 6.07
C VAL A 185 -0.55 28.49 4.77
N TYR A 186 0.33 27.91 3.95
CA TYR A 186 -0.05 27.31 2.67
C TYR A 186 -0.94 26.08 2.87
N TYR A 187 -0.64 25.26 3.87
CA TYR A 187 -1.50 24.14 4.26
C TYR A 187 -2.90 24.61 4.67
N VAL A 188 -3.01 25.66 5.50
CA VAL A 188 -4.31 26.20 5.90
C VAL A 188 -5.11 26.66 4.69
N ILE A 189 -4.50 27.43 3.78
CA ILE A 189 -5.16 27.89 2.56
C ILE A 189 -5.65 26.70 1.74
N ALA A 190 -4.77 25.74 1.45
CA ALA A 190 -5.14 24.59 0.64
C ALA A 190 -6.23 23.73 1.28
N ARG A 191 -6.25 23.58 2.61
CA ARG A 191 -7.36 22.94 3.32
C ARG A 191 -8.65 23.70 3.13
N ILE A 192 -8.66 25.03 3.28
CA ILE A 192 -9.85 25.85 3.04
C ILE A 192 -10.36 25.66 1.61
N LEU A 193 -9.47 25.69 0.62
CA LEU A 193 -9.83 25.51 -0.79
C LEU A 193 -10.36 24.09 -1.07
N GLN A 194 -9.78 23.06 -0.47
CA GLN A 194 -10.26 21.69 -0.57
C GLN A 194 -11.67 21.54 0.04
N GLU A 195 -11.90 22.13 1.21
CA GLU A 195 -13.17 21.97 1.95
C GLU A 195 -14.30 22.82 1.37
N GLN A 196 -13.99 23.98 0.78
CA GLN A 196 -14.99 24.98 0.41
C GLN A 196 -14.99 25.38 -1.07
N GLY A 197 -13.99 24.98 -1.85
CA GLY A 197 -13.77 25.50 -3.20
C GLY A 197 -13.74 27.03 -3.19
N ASN A 198 -14.55 27.68 -4.04
CA ASN A 198 -14.70 29.15 -4.05
C ASN A 198 -15.77 29.67 -3.06
N GLY A 199 -15.99 28.99 -1.93
CA GLY A 199 -16.86 29.47 -0.85
C GLY A 199 -18.35 29.46 -1.18
N THR A 200 -18.82 28.42 -1.88
CA THR A 200 -20.23 28.28 -2.29
C THR A 200 -21.08 27.48 -1.30
N SER A 201 -20.46 26.80 -0.35
CA SER A 201 -21.14 26.00 0.68
C SER A 201 -21.96 26.88 1.63
N PRO A 202 -23.16 26.44 2.06
CA PRO A 202 -23.93 27.12 3.11
C PRO A 202 -23.14 27.34 4.40
N LEU A 203 -22.16 26.47 4.69
CA LEU A 203 -21.30 26.55 5.87
C LEU A 203 -20.44 27.83 5.91
N VAL A 204 -20.24 28.53 4.79
CA VAL A 204 -19.42 29.74 4.73
C VAL A 204 -20.17 30.97 4.20
N LYS A 205 -21.50 30.88 4.05
CA LYS A 205 -22.35 31.99 3.59
C LYS A 205 -22.89 32.85 4.73
N GLY A 206 -23.07 32.28 5.92
CA GLY A 206 -23.75 32.94 7.04
C GLY A 206 -25.26 33.07 6.84
N GLU A 207 -25.81 32.52 5.76
CA GLU A 207 -27.25 32.53 5.46
C GLU A 207 -28.03 31.47 6.25
N GLY A 208 -27.34 30.59 6.96
CA GLY A 208 -27.92 29.42 7.63
C GLY A 208 -28.35 28.32 6.65
N TYR A 209 -29.09 27.34 7.14
CA TYR A 209 -29.66 26.27 6.32
C TYR A 209 -31.03 25.87 6.85
N ASN A 210 -32.05 25.80 5.98
CA ASN A 210 -33.45 25.56 6.36
C ASN A 210 -33.89 26.46 7.54
N ASP A 211 -33.59 27.76 7.43
CA ASP A 211 -33.88 28.82 8.41
C ASP A 211 -33.25 28.62 9.81
N GLN A 212 -32.24 27.75 9.94
CA GLN A 212 -31.50 27.51 11.19
C GLN A 212 -30.05 28.00 11.08
N TYR A 213 -29.49 28.42 12.22
CA TYR A 213 -28.09 28.82 12.39
C TYR A 213 -27.64 29.94 11.43
N VAL A 214 -28.45 30.99 11.30
CA VAL A 214 -28.09 32.19 10.51
C VAL A 214 -26.98 32.96 11.24
N GLY A 215 -25.99 33.44 10.50
CA GLY A 215 -24.90 34.29 11.02
C GLY A 215 -23.71 33.54 11.61
N VAL A 216 -23.63 32.22 11.45
CA VAL A 216 -22.46 31.42 11.86
C VAL A 216 -21.76 30.78 10.66
N TYR A 217 -20.47 30.48 10.83
CA TYR A 217 -19.57 30.05 9.76
C TYR A 217 -18.71 28.87 10.20
N ASN A 218 -18.52 27.89 9.32
CA ASN A 218 -17.68 26.72 9.53
C ASN A 218 -16.80 26.47 8.30
N VAL A 219 -15.64 27.11 8.29
CA VAL A 219 -14.70 27.06 7.16
C VAL A 219 -14.07 25.67 6.97
N PHE A 220 -13.89 24.90 8.04
CA PHE A 220 -13.19 23.61 8.03
C PHE A 220 -14.12 22.39 8.16
N ASN A 221 -15.43 22.57 7.97
CA ASN A 221 -16.41 21.48 8.07
C ASN A 221 -16.35 20.73 9.42
N ILE A 222 -15.91 21.38 10.51
CA ILE A 222 -15.71 20.73 11.81
C ILE A 222 -17.08 20.31 12.36
N GLY A 223 -17.23 19.03 12.69
CA GLY A 223 -18.52 18.47 13.15
C GLY A 223 -19.57 18.27 12.05
N ALA A 224 -19.26 18.60 10.79
CA ALA A 224 -20.15 18.37 9.65
C ALA A 224 -20.16 16.89 9.25
N SER A 225 -20.89 16.08 10.01
CA SER A 225 -21.02 14.64 9.80
C SER A 225 -22.47 14.19 9.90
N GLY A 226 -22.78 12.99 9.40
CA GLY A 226 -24.13 12.44 9.42
C GLY A 226 -24.53 11.86 8.08
N SER A 227 -25.64 11.12 8.07
CA SER A 227 -26.17 10.54 6.84
C SER A 227 -27.04 11.56 6.11
N GLY A 228 -26.67 11.87 4.86
CA GLY A 228 -27.37 12.83 4.01
C GLY A 228 -26.85 14.28 4.12
N LYS A 229 -27.03 15.03 3.04
CA LYS A 229 -26.51 16.41 2.87
C LYS A 229 -26.99 17.36 3.97
N ASP A 230 -28.28 17.32 4.29
CA ASP A 230 -28.91 18.24 5.23
C ASP A 230 -28.34 18.08 6.64
N ASN A 231 -28.15 16.83 7.10
CA ASN A 231 -27.58 16.54 8.41
C ASN A 231 -26.12 17.00 8.51
N VAL A 232 -25.33 16.78 7.44
CA VAL A 232 -23.94 17.25 7.38
C VAL A 232 -23.87 18.77 7.55
N ILE A 233 -24.70 19.52 6.83
CA ILE A 233 -24.73 20.99 6.89
C ILE A 233 -25.22 21.47 8.27
N LEU A 234 -26.35 20.96 8.75
CA LEU A 234 -26.94 21.40 10.02
C LEU A 234 -26.03 21.08 11.20
N ASN A 235 -25.38 19.91 11.23
CA ASN A 235 -24.45 19.57 12.30
C ASN A 235 -23.18 20.45 12.27
N GLY A 236 -22.69 20.78 11.07
CA GLY A 236 -21.58 21.72 10.91
C GLY A 236 -21.92 23.13 11.39
N LEU A 237 -23.12 23.63 11.07
CA LEU A 237 -23.57 24.94 11.54
C LEU A 237 -23.86 24.97 13.05
N ALA A 238 -24.45 23.91 13.60
CA ALA A 238 -24.66 23.75 15.05
C ALA A 238 -23.32 23.77 15.81
N ARG A 239 -22.29 23.12 15.26
CA ARG A 239 -20.93 23.17 15.81
C ARG A 239 -20.35 24.59 15.78
N ALA A 240 -20.55 25.32 14.69
CA ALA A 240 -20.09 26.71 14.59
C ALA A 240 -20.79 27.65 15.58
N GLU A 241 -22.09 27.46 15.82
CA GLU A 241 -22.83 28.19 16.85
C GLU A 241 -22.27 27.91 18.25
N GLN A 242 -22.02 26.64 18.57
CA GLN A 242 -21.44 26.24 19.86
C GLN A 242 -20.08 26.90 20.12
N GLU A 243 -19.25 27.00 19.09
CA GLU A 243 -17.90 27.60 19.17
C GLU A 243 -17.92 29.13 19.04
N GLY A 244 -19.07 29.74 18.74
CA GLY A 244 -19.20 31.19 18.58
C GLY A 244 -18.55 31.73 17.31
N TRP A 245 -18.48 30.94 16.25
CA TRP A 245 -17.90 31.35 14.96
C TRP A 245 -18.86 32.22 14.15
N THR A 246 -19.08 33.45 14.61
CA THR A 246 -20.03 34.41 14.03
C THR A 246 -19.44 35.26 12.89
N SER A 247 -18.23 34.94 12.43
CA SER A 247 -17.62 35.50 11.22
C SER A 247 -16.69 34.48 10.56
N ILE A 248 -16.30 34.71 9.31
CA ILE A 248 -15.31 33.87 8.61
C ILE A 248 -13.97 33.89 9.35
N GLU A 249 -13.51 35.05 9.83
CA GLU A 249 -12.25 35.19 10.57
C GLU A 249 -12.25 34.41 11.89
N LEU A 250 -13.36 34.45 12.64
CA LEU A 250 -13.51 33.64 13.87
C LEU A 250 -13.53 32.15 13.57
N SER A 251 -14.19 31.75 12.48
CA SER A 251 -14.19 30.37 12.01
C SER A 251 -12.80 29.90 11.56
N ILE A 252 -12.03 30.79 10.93
CA ILE A 252 -10.63 30.54 10.56
C ILE A 252 -9.77 30.34 11.81
N ASP A 253 -9.81 31.27 12.78
CA ASP A 253 -9.03 31.17 14.03
C ASP A 253 -9.36 29.87 14.79
N GLY A 254 -10.64 29.62 15.05
CA GLY A 254 -11.06 28.42 15.81
C GLY A 254 -10.83 27.11 15.06
N GLY A 255 -10.96 27.11 13.73
CA GLY A 255 -10.69 25.91 12.94
C GLY A 255 -9.21 25.55 12.86
N VAL A 256 -8.34 26.54 12.71
CA VAL A 256 -6.88 26.32 12.77
C VAL A 256 -6.46 25.88 14.18
N GLU A 257 -7.04 26.46 15.23
CA GLU A 257 -6.83 26.01 16.61
C GLU A 257 -7.17 24.52 16.80
N PHE A 258 -8.32 24.10 16.27
CA PHE A 258 -8.80 22.72 16.37
C PHE A 258 -7.83 21.73 15.70
N ILE A 259 -7.40 22.04 14.47
CA ILE A 259 -6.44 21.21 13.72
C ILE A 259 -5.09 21.15 14.44
N SER A 260 -4.61 22.30 14.91
CA SER A 260 -3.33 22.44 15.60
C SER A 260 -3.26 21.64 16.91
N LYS A 261 -4.21 21.88 17.82
CA LYS A 261 -4.22 21.22 19.15
C LYS A 261 -4.48 19.74 19.06
N GLY A 262 -5.28 19.30 18.10
CA GLY A 262 -5.60 17.89 17.92
C GLY A 262 -4.39 17.08 17.50
N TYR A 263 -3.55 17.62 16.59
CA TYR A 263 -2.63 16.78 15.82
C TYR A 263 -1.23 17.40 15.70
N ILE A 264 -1.10 18.59 15.11
CA ILE A 264 0.21 19.18 14.76
C ILE A 264 1.06 19.43 16.01
N ASN A 265 0.48 20.04 17.05
CA ASN A 265 1.17 20.30 18.32
C ASN A 265 1.36 19.04 19.19
N ARG A 266 0.90 17.87 18.71
CA ARG A 266 1.03 16.57 19.36
C ARG A 266 2.08 15.68 18.67
N GLY A 267 2.97 16.28 17.89
CA GLY A 267 4.02 15.57 17.13
C GLY A 267 3.61 15.14 15.72
N GLN A 268 2.33 15.21 15.36
CA GLN A 268 1.84 14.72 14.07
C GLN A 268 1.93 15.80 12.99
N ASN A 269 3.17 16.18 12.71
CA ASN A 269 3.53 17.34 11.90
C ASN A 269 3.52 17.09 10.37
N THR A 270 2.97 15.95 9.93
CA THR A 270 2.73 15.65 8.51
C THR A 270 1.43 14.86 8.40
N MET A 271 0.82 14.85 7.22
CA MET A 271 -0.37 14.02 6.97
C MET A 271 -0.04 12.53 7.16
N TYR A 272 1.20 12.11 6.85
CA TYR A 272 1.70 10.78 7.18
C TYR A 272 1.63 10.52 8.69
N LEU A 273 2.18 11.42 9.52
CA LEU A 273 2.22 11.24 10.98
C LEU A 273 0.83 11.33 11.62
N GLN A 274 -0.12 12.03 11.00
CA GLN A 274 -1.53 12.05 11.43
C GLN A 274 -2.20 10.68 11.26
N LYS A 275 -1.77 9.87 10.27
CA LYS A 275 -2.28 8.51 10.07
C LYS A 275 -1.43 7.45 10.77
N PHE A 276 -0.12 7.57 10.71
CA PHE A 276 0.84 6.64 11.29
C PHE A 276 1.54 7.35 12.43
N ASP A 277 1.01 7.13 13.63
CA ASP A 277 1.40 7.80 14.87
C ASP A 277 2.75 7.26 15.39
N VAL A 278 3.81 7.56 14.64
CA VAL A 278 5.18 7.08 14.90
C VAL A 278 6.06 8.17 15.52
N ASP A 279 5.48 9.32 15.88
CA ASP A 279 6.15 10.39 16.61
C ASP A 279 5.89 10.22 18.12
N SER A 280 6.96 10.17 18.91
CA SER A 280 6.93 9.87 20.34
C SER A 280 6.89 11.11 21.24
N SER A 281 6.73 12.31 20.65
CA SER A 281 6.72 13.57 21.41
C SER A 281 5.56 13.67 22.40
N GLU A 282 4.50 12.89 22.22
CA GLU A 282 3.42 12.68 23.20
C GLU A 282 3.50 11.31 23.86
N ALA A 283 2.81 11.13 25.00
CA ALA A 283 2.77 9.86 25.72
C ALA A 283 1.91 8.82 24.98
N GLY A 284 2.41 8.27 23.87
CA GLY A 284 1.79 7.18 23.12
C GLY A 284 2.33 7.08 21.69
N LEU A 285 2.45 5.85 21.18
CA LEU A 285 2.71 5.56 19.77
C LEU A 285 1.55 4.74 19.24
N TYR A 286 1.32 4.82 17.93
CA TYR A 286 0.40 4.00 17.16
C TYR A 286 -1.08 4.17 17.49
N TRP A 287 -1.49 5.04 18.41
CA TRP A 287 -2.87 5.05 18.93
C TRP A 287 -3.65 6.32 18.58
N HIS A 288 -3.01 7.48 18.50
CA HIS A 288 -3.67 8.76 18.30
C HIS A 288 -3.83 9.09 16.81
N GLN A 289 -4.44 8.20 16.03
CA GLN A 289 -4.54 8.37 14.58
C GLN A 289 -5.78 9.18 14.17
N TYR A 290 -5.61 10.13 13.26
CA TYR A 290 -6.70 10.97 12.71
C TYR A 290 -7.76 10.15 11.99
N GLN A 291 -7.36 9.04 11.35
CA GLN A 291 -8.23 8.26 10.47
C GLN A 291 -7.80 6.79 10.32
N GLN A 292 -8.75 5.94 9.94
CA GLN A 292 -8.50 4.51 9.69
C GLN A 292 -8.04 4.22 8.25
N ASN A 293 -8.35 5.09 7.29
CA ASN A 293 -8.00 4.90 5.87
C ASN A 293 -6.49 5.07 5.66
N ILE A 294 -5.80 4.00 5.25
CA ILE A 294 -4.34 4.03 5.05
C ILE A 294 -3.91 4.84 3.82
N MET A 295 -4.82 5.08 2.86
CA MET A 295 -4.55 5.88 1.66
C MET A 295 -4.70 7.39 1.87
N ALA A 296 -5.25 7.79 3.01
CA ALA A 296 -5.64 9.16 3.21
C ALA A 296 -4.49 10.17 3.22
N PRO A 297 -3.30 9.89 3.81
CA PRO A 297 -2.16 10.81 3.71
C PRO A 297 -1.79 11.12 2.25
N GLN A 298 -1.70 10.09 1.41
CA GLN A 298 -1.40 10.23 -0.01
C GLN A 298 -2.51 10.97 -0.76
N ASN A 299 -3.78 10.67 -0.48
CA ASN A 299 -4.92 11.34 -1.11
C ASN A 299 -5.02 12.83 -0.73
N GLU A 300 -4.82 13.16 0.54
CA GLU A 300 -4.79 14.54 1.03
C GLU A 300 -3.57 15.29 0.49
N GLY A 301 -2.39 14.66 0.51
CA GLY A 301 -1.18 15.19 -0.11
C GLY A 301 -1.34 15.45 -1.61
N THR A 302 -2.02 14.56 -2.34
CA THR A 302 -2.33 14.73 -3.77
C THR A 302 -3.22 15.94 -4.01
N LYS A 303 -4.29 16.11 -3.21
CA LYS A 303 -5.18 17.28 -3.33
C LYS A 303 -4.40 18.57 -3.06
N LEU A 304 -3.53 18.55 -2.06
CA LEU A 304 -2.66 19.67 -1.71
C LEU A 304 -1.70 20.01 -2.86
N ARG A 305 -1.04 19.01 -3.44
CA ARG A 305 -0.18 19.17 -4.63
C ARG A 305 -0.93 19.78 -5.80
N VAL A 306 -2.10 19.24 -6.15
CA VAL A 306 -2.94 19.75 -7.25
C VAL A 306 -3.32 21.21 -7.01
N ALA A 307 -3.68 21.57 -5.77
CA ALA A 307 -3.95 22.97 -5.44
C ALA A 307 -2.73 23.86 -5.67
N PHE A 308 -1.52 23.40 -5.31
CA PHE A 308 -0.29 24.15 -5.58
C PHE A 308 0.03 24.26 -7.08
N GLU A 309 -0.20 23.22 -7.86
CA GLU A 309 -0.03 23.22 -9.32
C GLU A 309 -1.00 24.18 -10.02
N GLU A 310 -2.29 24.14 -9.66
CA GLU A 310 -3.32 25.02 -10.23
C GLU A 310 -3.02 26.50 -10.00
N CYS A 311 -2.23 26.78 -8.98
CA CYS A 311 -1.82 28.11 -8.56
C CYS A 311 -0.40 28.46 -8.96
N GLU A 312 0.25 27.64 -9.81
CA GLU A 312 1.62 27.86 -10.31
C GLU A 312 2.65 28.01 -9.16
N SER A 313 2.42 27.28 -8.07
CA SER A 313 3.20 27.37 -6.82
C SER A 313 3.92 26.08 -6.43
N ILE A 314 3.89 25.06 -7.29
CA ILE A 314 4.45 23.74 -7.01
C ILE A 314 5.95 23.76 -6.65
N ASP A 315 6.71 24.72 -7.20
CA ASP A 315 8.15 24.87 -6.99
C ASP A 315 8.52 25.86 -5.87
N MET A 316 7.59 26.18 -4.97
CA MET A 316 7.87 27.05 -3.82
C MET A 316 8.68 26.34 -2.73
N ASP A 317 9.07 27.09 -1.69
CA ASP A 317 9.96 26.69 -0.60
C ASP A 317 9.27 25.78 0.43
N TYR A 318 8.79 24.62 -0.03
CA TYR A 318 8.20 23.60 0.84
C TYR A 318 9.28 22.83 1.60
N THR A 319 8.93 22.38 2.81
CA THR A 319 9.77 21.46 3.60
C THR A 319 9.01 20.16 3.82
N PHE A 320 9.65 19.04 3.52
CA PHE A 320 9.11 17.69 3.72
C PHE A 320 9.85 16.98 4.86
N ILE A 321 9.12 16.40 5.80
CA ILE A 321 9.66 15.61 6.92
C ILE A 321 9.50 14.13 6.60
N ILE A 322 10.61 13.47 6.28
CA ILE A 322 10.66 12.07 5.88
C ILE A 322 10.94 11.20 7.11
N PRO A 323 9.99 10.39 7.60
CA PRO A 323 10.23 9.45 8.69
C PRO A 323 11.10 8.30 8.20
N VAL A 324 12.10 7.90 8.99
CA VAL A 324 12.93 6.73 8.72
C VAL A 324 12.93 5.76 9.89
N TYR A 325 12.96 4.47 9.59
CA TYR A 325 12.88 3.36 10.54
C TYR A 325 14.15 2.51 10.50
N LYS A 326 14.54 1.93 11.63
CA LYS A 326 15.63 0.96 11.68
C LYS A 326 15.18 -0.35 11.06
N ASN A 327 16.12 -1.09 10.46
CA ASN A 327 15.89 -2.43 9.92
C ASN A 327 14.78 -2.49 8.83
N MET A 328 14.64 -1.42 8.03
CA MET A 328 13.80 -1.45 6.83
C MET A 328 14.34 -2.46 5.81
N PRO A 329 13.50 -3.02 4.92
CA PRO A 329 13.96 -3.87 3.83
C PRO A 329 14.96 -3.15 2.92
N ASN A 330 15.90 -3.87 2.33
CA ASN A 330 16.95 -3.30 1.46
C ASN A 330 16.41 -2.57 0.22
N ILE A 331 15.19 -2.94 -0.22
CA ILE A 331 14.47 -2.26 -1.30
C ILE A 331 13.09 -1.81 -0.81
N ALA A 332 12.53 -0.80 -1.47
CA ALA A 332 11.17 -0.33 -1.21
C ALA A 332 10.15 -1.49 -1.25
N CYS A 333 9.22 -1.50 -0.30
CA CYS A 333 8.18 -2.52 -0.22
C CYS A 333 7.33 -2.52 -1.48
N LYS A 334 7.08 -3.70 -2.06
CA LYS A 334 6.27 -3.84 -3.29
C LYS A 334 4.80 -3.48 -3.02
N ARG A 335 4.13 -2.96 -4.05
CA ARG A 335 2.69 -2.77 -4.04
C ARG A 335 2.00 -4.14 -3.92
N PRO A 336 1.06 -4.35 -2.98
CA PRO A 336 0.33 -5.61 -2.88
C PRO A 336 -0.44 -5.94 -4.16
N ASN A 337 -0.48 -7.21 -4.53
CA ASN A 337 -1.20 -7.67 -5.71
C ASN A 337 -2.72 -7.54 -5.48
N THR A 338 -3.45 -7.14 -6.52
CA THR A 338 -4.91 -6.97 -6.53
C THR A 338 -5.65 -8.16 -7.14
N ASP A 339 -4.92 -9.13 -7.70
CA ASP A 339 -5.51 -10.31 -8.32
C ASP A 339 -6.13 -11.24 -7.28
N ASN A 340 -7.45 -11.44 -7.35
CA ASN A 340 -8.22 -12.29 -6.43
C ASN A 340 -7.93 -13.79 -6.55
N ASN A 341 -6.97 -14.19 -7.40
CA ASN A 341 -6.55 -15.58 -7.61
C ASN A 341 -5.22 -15.92 -6.94
N GLU A 342 -4.57 -14.93 -6.34
CA GLU A 342 -3.41 -15.16 -5.48
C GLU A 342 -3.78 -14.75 -4.07
N THR A 343 -3.67 -15.73 -3.21
CA THR A 343 -3.79 -15.56 -1.78
C THR A 343 -2.66 -14.71 -1.24
N PRO A 344 -2.94 -13.84 -0.26
CA PRO A 344 -1.92 -12.96 0.32
C PRO A 344 -0.74 -13.78 0.80
N GLU A 345 0.46 -13.37 0.41
CA GLU A 345 1.70 -13.97 0.91
C GLU A 345 1.75 -13.86 2.44
N ILE A 346 1.33 -14.93 3.14
CA ILE A 346 1.46 -15.06 4.60
C ILE A 346 2.94 -15.30 4.87
N ASP A 347 3.57 -14.33 5.53
CA ASP A 347 4.93 -14.43 6.03
C ASP A 347 5.10 -15.78 6.78
N SER A 348 6.09 -16.56 6.36
CA SER A 348 6.19 -18.03 6.46
C SER A 348 6.37 -18.66 7.87
N ASN A 349 5.89 -17.98 8.91
CA ASN A 349 6.13 -18.30 10.32
C ASN A 349 4.88 -18.76 11.10
N LEU A 350 3.69 -18.82 10.49
CA LEU A 350 2.50 -19.39 11.14
C LEU A 350 2.32 -20.88 10.78
N VAL A 351 2.20 -21.71 11.81
CA VAL A 351 1.98 -23.16 11.67
C VAL A 351 0.74 -23.60 12.45
N LYS A 352 -0.01 -24.54 11.90
CA LYS A 352 -1.16 -25.19 12.52
C LYS A 352 -0.76 -26.55 13.07
N CYS A 353 -1.17 -26.86 14.31
CA CYS A 353 -0.92 -28.17 14.90
C CYS A 353 -1.79 -29.27 14.28
N ASN A 354 -1.19 -30.39 13.88
CA ASN A 354 -1.84 -31.55 13.28
C ASN A 354 -1.71 -32.83 14.15
N ALA A 355 -1.29 -32.69 15.41
CA ALA A 355 -1.20 -33.79 16.36
C ALA A 355 -2.54 -33.99 17.08
N ASN A 356 -3.13 -35.19 17.00
CA ASN A 356 -4.39 -35.52 17.67
C ASN A 356 -4.11 -36.38 18.93
N PRO A 357 -4.53 -35.96 20.14
CA PRO A 357 -5.33 -34.76 20.43
C PRO A 357 -4.52 -33.46 20.57
N SER A 358 -3.21 -33.55 20.79
CA SER A 358 -2.36 -32.38 21.05
C SER A 358 -0.88 -32.70 20.92
N LEU A 359 -0.07 -31.69 20.68
CA LEU A 359 1.39 -31.69 20.82
C LEU A 359 1.80 -31.10 22.19
N ARG A 360 2.80 -31.67 22.85
CA ARG A 360 3.32 -31.17 24.14
C ARG A 360 4.47 -30.18 23.89
N LEU A 361 4.46 -29.04 24.58
CA LEU A 361 5.59 -28.12 24.62
C LEU A 361 6.64 -28.57 25.64
N ARG A 362 7.92 -28.36 25.32
CA ARG A 362 9.06 -28.65 26.18
C ARG A 362 9.90 -27.41 26.46
N ASP A 363 10.68 -27.48 27.52
CA ASP A 363 11.65 -26.45 27.89
C ASP A 363 12.89 -26.47 26.99
N ASN A 364 13.21 -27.63 26.40
CA ASN A 364 14.23 -27.78 25.36
C ASN A 364 13.96 -28.99 24.42
N PRO A 365 14.67 -29.12 23.28
CA PRO A 365 14.49 -30.20 22.29
C PRO A 365 14.60 -31.66 22.78
N ASN A 366 15.13 -31.92 23.98
CA ASN A 366 15.10 -33.25 24.60
C ASN A 366 14.70 -33.16 26.08
N GLY A 367 13.89 -32.16 26.39
CA GLY A 367 13.67 -31.66 27.73
C GLY A 367 12.43 -32.24 28.36
N THR A 368 11.96 -31.61 29.43
CA THR A 368 10.74 -32.02 30.12
C THR A 368 9.53 -31.27 29.59
N TYR A 369 8.36 -31.89 29.74
CA TYR A 369 7.09 -31.26 29.41
C TYR A 369 6.81 -30.09 30.36
N ILE A 370 6.53 -28.89 29.83
CA ILE A 370 6.36 -27.67 30.64
C ILE A 370 4.93 -27.46 31.17
N GLY A 371 4.05 -28.46 31.00
CA GLY A 371 2.64 -28.35 31.39
C GLY A 371 1.72 -27.76 30.31
N GLU A 372 2.26 -27.32 29.18
CA GLU A 372 1.50 -26.62 28.12
C GLU A 372 1.45 -27.40 26.80
N LYS A 373 0.29 -27.38 26.14
CA LYS A 373 0.03 -28.12 24.90
C LYS A 373 -0.38 -27.17 23.77
N ILE A 374 -0.13 -27.61 22.55
CA ILE A 374 -0.73 -27.08 21.33
C ILE A 374 -1.79 -28.11 20.91
N TYR A 375 -3.06 -27.73 20.87
CA TYR A 375 -4.15 -28.63 20.52
C TYR A 375 -4.31 -28.75 19.00
N LEU A 376 -4.93 -29.84 18.54
CA LEU A 376 -5.23 -30.03 17.11
C LEU A 376 -5.90 -28.78 16.52
N ASN A 377 -5.39 -28.32 15.37
CA ASN A 377 -5.76 -27.11 14.63
C ASN A 377 -5.42 -25.75 15.29
N GLU A 378 -4.79 -25.73 16.46
CA GLU A 378 -4.30 -24.49 17.07
C GLU A 378 -3.14 -23.93 16.25
N VAL A 379 -3.21 -22.64 15.93
CA VAL A 379 -2.18 -21.92 15.16
C VAL A 379 -1.22 -21.25 16.13
N VAL A 380 0.07 -21.47 15.89
CA VAL A 380 1.17 -20.91 16.68
C VAL A 380 2.18 -20.25 15.75
N THR A 381 2.91 -19.27 16.29
CA THR A 381 4.01 -18.64 15.56
C THR A 381 5.29 -19.39 15.82
N VAL A 382 6.02 -19.74 14.76
CA VAL A 382 7.39 -20.25 14.85
C VAL A 382 8.32 -19.06 15.04
N ILE A 383 8.95 -18.97 16.22
CA ILE A 383 9.94 -17.95 16.54
C ILE A 383 11.30 -18.36 15.98
N GLU A 384 11.66 -19.64 16.11
CA GLU A 384 12.93 -20.17 15.64
C GLU A 384 12.75 -21.58 15.08
N LYS A 385 13.21 -21.82 13.85
CA LYS A 385 13.19 -23.16 13.23
C LYS A 385 14.48 -23.90 13.57
N ALA A 386 14.35 -25.13 14.07
CA ALA A 386 15.50 -25.99 14.26
C ALA A 386 16.13 -26.36 12.90
N THR A 387 17.46 -26.26 12.84
CA THR A 387 18.28 -26.62 11.67
C THR A 387 18.87 -28.03 11.76
N GLU A 388 18.86 -28.63 12.96
CA GLU A 388 19.36 -29.98 13.23
C GLU A 388 18.32 -30.82 14.00
N LYS A 389 18.41 -32.15 13.89
CA LYS A 389 17.53 -33.07 14.61
C LYS A 389 18.09 -33.42 15.99
N VAL A 390 17.22 -33.47 16.99
CA VAL A 390 17.52 -33.95 18.33
C VAL A 390 16.53 -35.07 18.67
N ALA A 391 17.04 -36.23 19.10
CA ALA A 391 16.24 -37.43 19.33
C ALA A 391 15.34 -37.83 18.12
N GLY A 392 15.92 -37.70 16.92
CA GLY A 392 15.29 -38.10 15.66
C GLY A 392 14.23 -37.16 15.10
N THR A 393 14.03 -35.96 15.65
CA THR A 393 13.10 -34.96 15.07
C THR A 393 13.62 -33.52 15.21
N TYR A 394 13.04 -32.60 14.44
CA TYR A 394 13.29 -31.16 14.54
C TYR A 394 12.38 -30.55 15.61
N TRP A 395 12.95 -29.74 16.51
CA TRP A 395 12.23 -29.09 17.60
C TRP A 395 12.18 -27.58 17.41
N ASP A 396 11.08 -27.09 16.84
CA ASP A 396 10.91 -25.65 16.58
C ASP A 396 10.53 -24.91 17.86
N PHE A 397 11.08 -23.72 18.05
CA PHE A 397 10.69 -22.83 19.15
C PHE A 397 9.46 -22.02 18.71
N VAL A 398 8.35 -22.18 19.43
CA VAL A 398 7.05 -21.64 19.02
C VAL A 398 6.40 -20.85 20.14
N ARG A 399 5.53 -19.90 19.77
CA ARG A 399 4.73 -19.08 20.69
C ARG A 399 3.26 -19.24 20.38
N LYS A 400 2.49 -19.57 21.41
CA LYS A 400 1.02 -19.60 21.38
C LYS A 400 0.47 -18.18 21.37
N SER A 401 -0.79 -18.01 20.96
CA SER A 401 -1.48 -16.71 20.96
C SER A 401 -1.58 -16.06 22.35
N ASN A 402 -1.49 -16.83 23.43
CA ASN A 402 -1.47 -16.34 24.81
C ASN A 402 -0.07 -15.97 25.33
N GLY A 403 0.95 -15.98 24.46
CA GLY A 403 2.33 -15.61 24.79
C GLY A 403 3.17 -16.72 25.44
N VAL A 404 2.62 -17.92 25.65
CA VAL A 404 3.39 -19.06 26.16
C VAL A 404 4.31 -19.60 25.06
N GLU A 405 5.58 -19.81 25.42
CA GLU A 405 6.64 -20.28 24.52
C GLU A 405 7.17 -21.65 24.93
N GLY A 406 7.64 -22.41 23.95
CA GLY A 406 8.32 -23.68 24.18
C GLY A 406 8.71 -24.40 22.89
N TYR A 407 9.44 -25.51 23.04
CA TYR A 407 9.88 -26.34 21.92
C TYR A 407 8.83 -27.39 21.57
N ALA A 408 8.48 -27.49 20.30
CA ALA A 408 7.53 -28.47 19.79
C ALA A 408 8.13 -29.26 18.62
N ALA A 409 7.90 -30.58 18.61
CA ALA A 409 8.39 -31.44 17.54
C ALA A 409 7.66 -31.14 16.22
N ARG A 410 8.41 -30.88 15.15
CA ARG A 410 7.86 -30.61 13.81
C ARG A 410 7.22 -31.86 13.21
N SER A 411 7.81 -33.03 13.44
CA SER A 411 7.35 -34.32 12.92
C SER A 411 7.59 -35.47 13.92
N THR A 412 7.10 -36.67 13.60
CA THR A 412 7.51 -37.94 14.26
C THR A 412 9.03 -38.11 14.24
N SER A 413 9.56 -38.85 15.21
CA SER A 413 10.98 -39.21 15.26
C SER A 413 11.33 -40.19 14.14
N ASP A 414 12.56 -40.14 13.64
CA ASP A 414 13.08 -41.00 12.57
C ASP A 414 13.00 -42.50 12.89
N ASP A 415 12.97 -42.86 14.18
CA ASP A 415 12.87 -44.25 14.63
C ASP A 415 11.42 -44.78 14.62
N GLU A 416 10.42 -43.93 14.32
CA GLU A 416 9.02 -44.35 14.24
C GLU A 416 8.64 -44.84 12.83
N PRO A 417 7.91 -45.96 12.71
CA PRO A 417 7.62 -46.60 11.43
C PRO A 417 6.60 -45.83 10.57
N VAL A 418 5.94 -44.81 11.12
CA VAL A 418 4.89 -44.04 10.44
C VAL A 418 5.18 -42.55 10.58
N TYR A 419 5.58 -41.92 9.47
CA TYR A 419 5.83 -40.49 9.41
C TYR A 419 4.55 -39.67 9.63
N LYS A 420 4.59 -38.66 10.51
CA LYS A 420 3.55 -37.62 10.62
C LYS A 420 4.17 -36.25 10.80
N LEU A 421 3.63 -35.27 10.10
CA LEU A 421 3.96 -33.85 10.28
C LEU A 421 3.02 -33.25 11.34
N TYR A 422 3.58 -32.76 12.44
CA TYR A 422 2.83 -32.22 13.59
C TYR A 422 2.64 -30.70 13.54
N LEU A 423 3.60 -29.97 12.98
CA LEU A 423 3.48 -28.54 12.71
C LEU A 423 3.39 -28.34 11.20
N VAL A 424 2.18 -28.06 10.73
CA VAL A 424 1.88 -27.87 9.31
C VAL A 424 1.89 -26.38 9.02
N PRO A 425 2.73 -25.89 8.10
CA PRO A 425 2.65 -24.52 7.63
C PRO A 425 1.23 -24.20 7.21
N VAL A 426 0.70 -23.05 7.63
CA VAL A 426 -0.60 -22.59 7.14
C VAL A 426 -0.40 -22.17 5.68
N LYS A 427 -0.66 -23.09 4.75
CA LYS A 427 -0.85 -22.85 3.31
C LYS A 427 -2.33 -23.03 2.99
N GLU A 428 -2.85 -22.36 1.96
CA GLU A 428 -4.26 -22.59 1.58
C GLU A 428 -4.54 -24.04 1.22
N ASP A 429 -5.68 -24.51 1.70
CA ASP A 429 -6.32 -25.73 1.23
C ASP A 429 -7.43 -25.31 0.26
N ASN A 430 -7.13 -25.37 -1.04
CA ASN A 430 -8.11 -25.19 -2.10
C ASN A 430 -8.90 -26.50 -2.25
N GLY A 431 -9.99 -26.63 -1.49
CA GLY A 431 -10.78 -27.85 -1.43
C GLY A 431 -11.32 -28.33 -2.79
N LYS A 432 -10.97 -29.56 -3.17
CA LYS A 432 -11.76 -30.46 -4.04
C LYS A 432 -11.52 -31.92 -3.63
N ASP A 433 -12.48 -32.53 -2.94
CA ASP A 433 -12.65 -33.99 -2.85
C ASP A 433 -13.44 -34.47 -4.08
N THR A 434 -12.97 -35.44 -4.90
CA THR A 434 -13.12 -36.90 -4.78
C THR A 434 -12.82 -37.51 -6.19
N PRO A 435 -12.76 -38.85 -6.41
CA PRO A 435 -12.09 -39.96 -5.70
C PRO A 435 -11.14 -40.77 -6.62
N ASP A 436 -10.08 -41.35 -6.07
CA ASP A 436 -9.14 -42.26 -6.76
C ASP A 436 -9.69 -43.69 -6.96
N ASN A 437 -9.37 -44.30 -8.11
CA ASN A 437 -9.17 -45.75 -8.28
C ASN A 437 -8.31 -46.03 -9.55
N PRO A 438 -7.60 -47.18 -9.69
CA PRO A 438 -6.15 -47.20 -9.48
C PRO A 438 -5.32 -47.88 -10.60
N THR A 439 -4.02 -47.53 -10.67
CA THR A 439 -2.83 -48.31 -11.14
C THR A 439 -2.75 -48.80 -12.60
N PRO A 440 -1.56 -49.13 -13.20
CA PRO A 440 -0.24 -49.42 -12.58
C PRO A 440 1.03 -48.83 -13.26
N ASP A 441 2.16 -48.97 -12.55
CA ASP A 441 3.56 -48.69 -12.91
C ASP A 441 4.06 -49.23 -14.27
N VAL A 442 4.88 -48.45 -15.00
CA VAL A 442 6.01 -48.92 -15.85
C VAL A 442 7.02 -47.75 -16.04
N PRO A 443 8.31 -47.97 -16.38
CA PRO A 443 9.47 -47.67 -15.55
C PRO A 443 10.32 -46.50 -16.07
N GLU A 444 11.27 -46.06 -15.23
CA GLU A 444 12.35 -45.13 -15.56
C GLU A 444 13.12 -45.52 -16.83
N ASN A 445 13.43 -44.53 -17.68
CA ASN A 445 14.66 -44.54 -18.47
C ASN A 445 15.16 -43.10 -18.68
N PRO A 446 16.50 -42.87 -18.66
CA PRO A 446 17.12 -41.57 -18.51
C PRO A 446 17.45 -40.91 -19.87
N ASP A 447 17.78 -39.63 -19.81
CA ASP A 447 18.39 -38.76 -20.83
C ASP A 447 17.42 -38.06 -21.82
N ASP A 448 16.89 -36.90 -21.40
CA ASP A 448 16.92 -35.68 -22.23
C ASP A 448 16.80 -34.43 -21.33
N GLU A 449 17.68 -33.44 -21.50
CA GLU A 449 17.60 -32.16 -20.79
C GLU A 449 16.39 -31.36 -21.29
N ASN A 450 15.22 -31.54 -20.68
CA ASN A 450 14.10 -30.63 -20.87
C ASN A 450 14.41 -29.29 -20.19
N LYS A 451 15.13 -28.41 -20.89
CA LYS A 451 15.16 -26.99 -20.52
C LYS A 451 13.75 -26.43 -20.73
N GLU A 452 13.10 -26.06 -19.63
CA GLU A 452 11.75 -25.49 -19.60
C GLU A 452 11.67 -24.19 -20.43
N ILE A 453 12.79 -23.48 -20.59
CA ILE A 453 12.92 -22.23 -21.36
C ILE A 453 14.12 -22.33 -22.31
N VAL A 454 13.91 -21.95 -23.58
CA VAL A 454 14.95 -21.86 -24.63
C VAL A 454 14.89 -20.45 -25.24
N GLU A 455 15.99 -19.71 -25.26
CA GLU A 455 15.99 -18.30 -25.72
C GLU A 455 17.26 -17.90 -26.48
N ASN A 456 17.15 -16.87 -27.32
CA ASN A 456 18.23 -16.10 -27.91
C ASN A 456 17.91 -14.59 -27.82
N GLU A 457 18.71 -13.73 -28.46
CA GLU A 457 18.53 -12.27 -28.43
C GLU A 457 17.19 -11.78 -29.01
N LYS A 458 16.50 -12.60 -29.81
CA LYS A 458 15.28 -12.23 -30.53
C LYS A 458 14.02 -12.98 -30.11
N ILE A 459 14.16 -14.22 -29.66
CA ILE A 459 13.06 -15.15 -29.40
C ILE A 459 13.29 -15.90 -28.07
N ARG A 460 12.24 -15.99 -27.26
CA ARG A 460 12.15 -16.84 -26.07
C ARG A 460 11.00 -17.84 -26.24
N THR A 461 11.26 -19.11 -25.97
CA THR A 461 10.27 -20.21 -25.99
C THR A 461 10.13 -20.80 -24.60
N ASN A 462 8.89 -20.94 -24.14
CA ASN A 462 8.53 -21.66 -22.92
C ASN A 462 7.83 -22.97 -23.27
N ASN A 463 8.48 -24.09 -22.98
CA ASN A 463 7.99 -25.42 -23.30
C ASN A 463 6.91 -25.92 -22.34
N THR A 464 6.80 -25.33 -21.16
CA THR A 464 5.79 -25.65 -20.16
C THR A 464 4.45 -25.00 -20.51
N THR A 465 4.48 -23.74 -20.95
CA THR A 465 3.27 -22.99 -21.33
C THR A 465 2.92 -23.12 -22.82
N ASN A 466 3.82 -23.68 -23.63
CA ASN A 466 3.74 -23.72 -25.09
C ASN A 466 3.63 -22.31 -25.71
N GLU A 467 4.48 -21.39 -25.26
CA GLU A 467 4.43 -19.99 -25.68
C GLU A 467 5.76 -19.55 -26.26
N ILE A 468 5.70 -18.70 -27.27
CA ILE A 468 6.86 -18.08 -27.91
C ILE A 468 6.68 -16.57 -27.86
N THR A 469 7.67 -15.87 -27.32
CA THR A 469 7.74 -14.41 -27.32
C THR A 469 8.89 -13.96 -28.22
N SER A 470 8.66 -12.98 -29.08
CA SER A 470 9.72 -12.40 -29.90
C SER A 470 9.69 -10.88 -29.92
N ILE A 471 10.83 -10.26 -30.23
CA ILE A 471 10.89 -8.82 -30.53
C ILE A 471 10.41 -8.54 -31.97
N PRO A 472 10.08 -7.28 -32.31
CA PRO A 472 9.70 -6.89 -33.67
C PRO A 472 10.75 -7.28 -34.72
N ASN A 473 10.32 -7.50 -35.96
CA ASN A 473 11.16 -7.88 -37.10
C ASN A 473 11.89 -9.23 -36.96
N SER A 474 11.53 -10.04 -35.97
CA SER A 474 11.96 -11.44 -35.91
C SER A 474 11.28 -12.24 -37.03
N THR A 475 12.02 -13.15 -37.66
CA THR A 475 11.57 -13.93 -38.82
C THR A 475 11.34 -15.41 -38.47
N ILE A 476 10.65 -16.12 -39.35
CA ILE A 476 10.52 -17.58 -39.23
C ILE A 476 11.88 -18.28 -39.33
N ALA A 477 12.85 -17.71 -40.05
CA ALA A 477 14.22 -18.21 -40.09
C ALA A 477 14.90 -18.11 -38.71
N ASP A 478 14.76 -16.99 -38.00
CA ASP A 478 15.27 -16.82 -36.63
C ASP A 478 14.66 -17.86 -35.68
N LEU A 479 13.37 -18.18 -35.86
CA LEU A 479 12.68 -19.19 -35.06
C LEU A 479 13.15 -20.62 -35.38
N LYS A 480 13.44 -20.92 -36.65
CA LYS A 480 13.99 -22.20 -37.09
C LYS A 480 15.40 -22.45 -36.57
N GLU A 481 16.19 -21.40 -36.42
CA GLU A 481 17.51 -21.49 -35.81
C GLU A 481 17.41 -21.88 -34.32
N LEU A 482 16.40 -21.37 -33.61
CA LEU A 482 16.19 -21.66 -32.19
C LEU A 482 15.55 -23.03 -31.93
N LEU A 483 14.54 -23.43 -32.73
CA LEU A 483 13.72 -24.62 -32.49
C LEU A 483 14.00 -25.80 -33.43
N GLY A 484 14.86 -25.61 -34.43
CA GLY A 484 15.20 -26.62 -35.44
C GLY A 484 14.42 -26.47 -36.76
N ALA A 485 14.96 -27.05 -37.83
CA ALA A 485 14.49 -26.82 -39.20
C ALA A 485 13.12 -27.46 -39.54
N GLU A 486 12.57 -28.33 -38.70
CA GLU A 486 11.34 -29.09 -38.95
C GLU A 486 10.05 -28.39 -38.51
N ILE A 487 10.10 -27.12 -38.09
CA ILE A 487 8.90 -26.39 -37.65
C ILE A 487 8.02 -25.91 -38.82
N VAL A 488 6.70 -26.03 -38.63
CA VAL A 488 5.64 -25.48 -39.48
C VAL A 488 4.98 -24.32 -38.74
N VAL A 489 4.97 -23.14 -39.35
CA VAL A 489 4.31 -21.94 -38.80
C VAL A 489 3.06 -21.66 -39.61
N LYS A 490 1.94 -21.44 -38.92
CA LYS A 490 0.64 -21.07 -39.52
C LYS A 490 0.21 -19.69 -39.03
N ASN A 491 -0.41 -18.92 -39.92
CA ASN A 491 -1.05 -17.66 -39.56
C ASN A 491 -2.38 -17.90 -38.81
N SER A 492 -3.04 -16.83 -38.38
CA SER A 492 -4.32 -16.87 -37.66
C SER A 492 -5.47 -17.49 -38.47
N ASN A 493 -5.34 -17.60 -39.80
CA ASN A 493 -6.29 -18.29 -40.68
C ASN A 493 -5.96 -19.79 -40.86
N GLY A 494 -4.89 -20.29 -40.22
CA GLY A 494 -4.41 -21.66 -40.33
C GLY A 494 -3.58 -21.96 -41.58
N GLU A 495 -3.19 -20.94 -42.36
CA GLU A 495 -2.40 -21.09 -43.58
C GLU A 495 -0.90 -21.11 -43.26
N VAL A 496 -0.15 -22.01 -43.91
CA VAL A 496 1.31 -22.11 -43.73
C VAL A 496 2.00 -20.87 -44.32
N VAL A 497 2.84 -20.22 -43.52
CA VAL A 497 3.52 -18.97 -43.88
C VAL A 497 4.93 -19.22 -44.40
N SER A 498 5.44 -18.35 -45.30
CA SER A 498 6.75 -18.54 -45.93
C SER A 498 7.91 -18.27 -44.95
N ASN A 499 9.06 -18.93 -45.14
CA ASN A 499 10.21 -18.78 -44.22
C ASN A 499 10.78 -17.35 -44.14
N GLU A 500 10.56 -16.53 -45.17
CA GLU A 500 11.03 -15.14 -45.25
C GLU A 500 10.07 -14.15 -44.58
N SER A 501 8.93 -14.63 -44.08
CA SER A 501 7.93 -13.78 -43.43
C SER A 501 8.34 -13.44 -41.99
N ASN A 502 8.01 -12.22 -41.56
CA ASN A 502 8.06 -11.83 -40.16
C ASN A 502 7.13 -12.73 -39.33
N LEU A 503 7.53 -12.97 -38.08
CA LEU A 503 6.62 -13.46 -37.05
C LEU A 503 5.57 -12.38 -36.77
N ALA A 504 4.36 -12.82 -36.46
CA ALA A 504 3.26 -11.95 -36.05
C ALA A 504 2.54 -12.54 -34.85
N THR A 505 1.95 -11.69 -34.03
CA THR A 505 1.17 -12.13 -32.88
C THR A 505 -0.06 -12.93 -33.34
N GLY A 506 -0.28 -14.08 -32.71
CA GLY A 506 -1.35 -15.02 -33.07
C GLY A 506 -0.95 -16.09 -34.07
N TYR A 507 0.32 -16.14 -34.51
CA TYR A 507 0.83 -17.27 -35.28
C TYR A 507 1.01 -18.50 -34.41
N VAL A 508 0.88 -19.68 -35.02
CA VAL A 508 0.97 -20.97 -34.34
C VAL A 508 2.09 -21.83 -34.94
N VAL A 509 2.90 -22.46 -34.10
CA VAL A 509 4.00 -23.34 -34.50
C VAL A 509 3.66 -24.77 -34.15
N ASN A 510 3.72 -25.67 -35.13
CA ASN A 510 3.45 -27.10 -35.01
C ASN A 510 2.10 -27.42 -34.34
N ASP A 511 1.10 -26.55 -34.49
CA ASP A 511 -0.21 -26.63 -33.83
C ASP A 511 -0.12 -26.74 -32.28
N LYS A 512 1.01 -26.31 -31.72
CA LYS A 512 1.35 -26.45 -30.30
C LYS A 512 1.65 -25.11 -29.64
N TYR A 513 2.54 -24.31 -30.24
CA TYR A 513 3.00 -23.07 -29.63
C TYR A 513 2.29 -21.84 -30.20
N THR A 514 1.91 -20.89 -29.35
CA THR A 514 1.38 -19.58 -29.77
C THR A 514 2.44 -18.49 -29.70
N ILE A 515 2.49 -17.63 -30.71
CA ILE A 515 3.47 -16.54 -30.81
C ILE A 515 2.88 -15.20 -30.35
N SER A 516 3.64 -14.48 -29.51
CA SER A 516 3.44 -13.08 -29.13
C SER A 516 4.65 -12.26 -29.56
N VAL A 517 4.46 -11.35 -30.51
CA VAL A 517 5.52 -10.41 -30.94
C VAL A 517 5.33 -9.10 -30.19
N LEU A 518 6.28 -8.73 -29.34
CA LEU A 518 6.20 -7.53 -28.50
C LEU A 518 5.97 -6.28 -29.38
N GLY A 519 4.89 -5.55 -29.12
CA GLY A 519 4.46 -4.37 -29.85
C GLY A 519 3.51 -4.64 -31.04
N ASP A 520 3.42 -5.86 -31.56
CA ASP A 520 2.46 -6.23 -32.61
C ASP A 520 1.13 -6.66 -31.95
N VAL A 521 0.33 -5.66 -31.59
CA VAL A 521 -1.00 -5.84 -31.00
C VAL A 521 -2.04 -6.07 -32.10
N SER A 522 -1.66 -5.83 -33.35
CA SER A 522 -2.54 -5.98 -34.49
C SER A 522 -2.57 -7.39 -35.06
N GLY A 523 -1.48 -8.12 -34.87
CA GLY A 523 -1.22 -9.45 -35.41
C GLY A 523 -0.85 -9.44 -36.89
N ASP A 524 -0.41 -8.29 -37.42
CA ASP A 524 -0.06 -8.14 -38.83
C ASP A 524 1.46 -8.24 -39.08
N GLY A 525 2.26 -8.46 -38.03
CA GLY A 525 3.71 -8.62 -38.10
C GLY A 525 4.46 -7.30 -38.28
N VAL A 526 3.77 -6.16 -38.14
CA VAL A 526 4.33 -4.81 -38.20
C VAL A 526 3.96 -4.07 -36.92
N VAL A 527 4.94 -3.44 -36.27
CA VAL A 527 4.71 -2.61 -35.08
C VAL A 527 4.63 -1.15 -35.49
N ASP A 528 3.42 -0.59 -35.51
CA ASP A 528 3.16 0.79 -35.93
C ASP A 528 2.03 1.47 -35.12
N ALA A 529 1.59 2.66 -35.58
CA ALA A 529 0.56 3.43 -34.90
C ALA A 529 -0.79 2.70 -34.76
N ARG A 530 -1.06 1.67 -35.56
CA ARG A 530 -2.27 0.83 -35.49
C ARG A 530 -2.28 -0.03 -34.23
N ASP A 531 -1.13 -0.56 -33.82
CA ASP A 531 -0.98 -1.32 -32.59
C ASP A 531 -1.16 -0.42 -31.36
N SER A 532 -0.53 0.76 -31.39
CA SER A 532 -0.74 1.80 -30.39
C SER A 532 -2.22 2.17 -30.24
N LEU A 533 -2.95 2.30 -31.35
CA LEU A 533 -4.38 2.59 -31.32
C LEU A 533 -5.19 1.45 -30.69
N ARG A 534 -4.81 0.18 -30.88
CA ARG A 534 -5.48 -0.97 -30.24
C ARG A 534 -5.26 -0.96 -28.73
N ILE A 535 -4.06 -0.63 -28.26
CA ILE A 535 -3.77 -0.43 -26.82
C ILE A 535 -4.63 0.69 -26.25
N LEU A 536 -4.71 1.85 -26.90
CA LEU A 536 -5.53 2.96 -26.41
C LEU A 536 -7.01 2.60 -26.37
N LYS A 537 -7.51 1.89 -27.38
CA LYS A 537 -8.90 1.42 -27.40
C LYS A 537 -9.19 0.39 -26.30
N TYR A 538 -8.24 -0.50 -26.02
CA TYR A 538 -8.30 -1.44 -24.92
C TYR A 538 -8.32 -0.72 -23.57
N ALA A 539 -7.43 0.26 -23.36
CA ALA A 539 -7.34 1.04 -22.13
C ALA A 539 -8.62 1.84 -21.83
N VAL A 540 -9.38 2.23 -22.86
CA VAL A 540 -10.69 2.91 -22.70
C VAL A 540 -11.89 1.96 -22.79
N GLY A 541 -11.67 0.64 -22.82
CA GLY A 541 -12.72 -0.39 -22.79
C GLY A 541 -13.53 -0.53 -24.08
N THR A 542 -12.99 -0.10 -25.23
CA THR A 542 -13.65 -0.15 -26.55
C THR A 542 -13.10 -1.23 -27.46
N TYR A 543 -12.14 -2.03 -26.97
CA TYR A 543 -11.50 -3.12 -27.69
C TYR A 543 -11.03 -4.18 -26.69
N GLU A 544 -11.11 -5.46 -27.05
CA GLU A 544 -10.67 -6.56 -26.20
C GLU A 544 -9.42 -7.21 -26.79
N LEU A 545 -8.48 -7.60 -25.93
CA LEU A 545 -7.27 -8.33 -26.29
C LEU A 545 -7.33 -9.73 -25.65
N ASN A 546 -7.12 -10.75 -26.46
CA ASN A 546 -6.88 -12.13 -26.04
C ASN A 546 -5.42 -12.32 -25.58
N ASN A 547 -5.15 -13.44 -24.89
CA ASN A 547 -3.94 -13.67 -24.11
C ASN A 547 -2.63 -13.34 -24.85
N GLU A 548 -2.46 -13.78 -26.09
CA GLU A 548 -1.24 -13.58 -26.87
C GLU A 548 -1.07 -12.13 -27.37
N TYR A 549 -2.17 -11.42 -27.60
CA TYR A 549 -2.20 -10.00 -27.98
C TYR A 549 -2.12 -9.06 -26.78
N ALA A 550 -2.57 -9.50 -25.60
CA ALA A 550 -2.33 -8.81 -24.35
C ALA A 550 -0.83 -8.85 -24.00
N LYS A 551 -0.19 -10.00 -24.19
CA LYS A 551 1.27 -10.16 -24.02
C LYS A 551 2.09 -9.31 -24.99
N SER A 552 1.64 -9.13 -26.22
CA SER A 552 2.32 -8.21 -27.14
C SER A 552 2.11 -6.74 -26.77
N ALA A 553 1.04 -6.41 -26.04
CA ALA A 553 0.69 -5.04 -25.71
C ALA A 553 1.44 -4.49 -24.48
N ASP A 554 1.80 -5.33 -23.51
CA ASP A 554 2.52 -4.92 -22.30
C ASP A 554 4.03 -4.80 -22.55
N LEU A 555 4.46 -3.68 -23.13
CA LEU A 555 5.86 -3.43 -23.49
C LEU A 555 6.76 -3.11 -22.30
N ASN A 556 6.18 -2.68 -21.19
CA ASN A 556 6.93 -2.29 -20.00
C ASN A 556 6.96 -3.37 -18.91
N LYS A 557 6.20 -4.46 -19.13
CA LYS A 557 6.10 -5.64 -18.27
C LYS A 557 5.60 -5.29 -16.87
N ASP A 558 4.76 -4.26 -16.77
CA ASP A 558 4.12 -3.83 -15.53
C ASP A 558 2.79 -4.55 -15.28
N GLY A 559 2.37 -5.43 -16.21
CA GLY A 559 1.13 -6.19 -16.14
C GLY A 559 -0.11 -5.36 -16.50
N ILE A 560 0.05 -4.08 -16.86
CA ILE A 560 -1.02 -3.12 -17.14
C ILE A 560 -0.87 -2.59 -18.56
N ILE A 561 -1.77 -3.01 -19.44
CA ILE A 561 -1.81 -2.49 -20.81
C ILE A 561 -2.50 -1.12 -20.81
N ASP A 562 -1.73 -0.03 -20.90
CA ASP A 562 -2.27 1.33 -20.89
C ASP A 562 -1.59 2.30 -21.88
N ALA A 563 -1.90 3.59 -21.76
CA ALA A 563 -1.38 4.62 -22.66
C ALA A 563 0.17 4.71 -22.66
N ARG A 564 0.85 4.21 -21.61
CA ARG A 564 2.31 4.17 -21.52
C ARG A 564 2.90 3.14 -22.48
N ASP A 565 2.22 2.02 -22.70
CA ASP A 565 2.65 1.00 -23.68
C ASP A 565 2.34 1.43 -25.10
N SER A 566 1.19 2.07 -25.31
CA SER A 566 0.87 2.78 -26.55
C SER A 566 1.96 3.80 -26.91
N LEU A 567 2.43 4.59 -25.93
CA LEU A 567 3.52 5.55 -26.16
C LEU A 567 4.84 4.85 -26.52
N ARG A 568 5.14 3.68 -25.97
CA ARG A 568 6.35 2.91 -26.32
C ARG A 568 6.29 2.36 -27.74
N ILE A 569 5.13 1.92 -28.21
CA ILE A 569 4.91 1.56 -29.63
C ILE A 569 5.17 2.78 -30.53
N LEU A 570 4.62 3.94 -30.19
CA LEU A 570 4.82 5.17 -30.98
C LEU A 570 6.29 5.61 -30.98
N LYS A 571 6.99 5.48 -29.85
CA LYS A 571 8.43 5.77 -29.77
C LYS A 571 9.28 4.78 -30.56
N TYR A 572 8.91 3.50 -30.56
CA TYR A 572 9.55 2.47 -31.38
C TYR A 572 9.37 2.76 -32.88
N ALA A 573 8.15 3.13 -33.30
CA ALA A 573 7.84 3.47 -34.69
C ALA A 573 8.61 4.70 -35.24
N VAL A 574 9.25 5.49 -34.37
CA VAL A 574 10.10 6.64 -34.72
C VAL A 574 11.55 6.49 -34.25
N ASP A 575 12.00 5.25 -33.99
CA ASP A 575 13.38 4.90 -33.61
C ASP A 575 13.90 5.57 -32.32
N THR A 576 13.00 5.97 -31.42
CA THR A 576 13.35 6.58 -30.11
C THR A 576 13.20 5.62 -28.93
N TYR A 577 12.83 4.37 -29.19
CA TYR A 577 12.70 3.31 -28.20
C TYR A 577 13.05 1.95 -28.82
N LYS A 578 13.73 1.09 -28.06
CA LYS A 578 14.04 -0.28 -28.46
C LYS A 578 13.18 -1.24 -27.66
N ILE A 579 12.59 -2.21 -28.35
CA ILE A 579 11.81 -3.29 -27.74
C ILE A 579 12.75 -4.49 -27.55
N GLU A 580 12.81 -5.01 -26.32
CA GLU A 580 13.70 -6.10 -25.90
C GLU A 580 12.89 -7.19 -25.17
N LEU A 581 13.34 -8.44 -25.26
CA LEU A 581 12.68 -9.63 -24.70
C LEU A 581 12.49 -9.61 -23.18
#